data_AF-A0A072NRB4-F1
#
_entry.id   AF-A0A072NRB4-F1
#
_cell.length_a   1.000
_cell.length_b   1.000
_cell.length_c   1.000
_cell.angle_alpha   90.00
_cell.angle_beta   90.00
_cell.angle_gamma   90.00
#
_symmetry.space_group_name_H-M   'P 1'
#
loop_
_entity.id
_entity.type
_entity.pdbx_description
1 polymer ?
#
loop_
_entity_poly.entity_id
_entity_poly.type
_entity_poly.pdbx_seq_one_letter_code
_entity_poly.pdbx_strand_id
1 'polypeptide(L)'
;MKTVPVLSLEEAARLVKPGQTLLVGGFGMTGNPVHLMHALAETGTGDLTYVANNVSEPGLSGGRLLRNGQIRKAIGSYFTSNPEAVRAYQAGELEVELLPQGTLAEALRAGGAGIGGFYTPTAAGTVLAQGADVRVLNGREMVFVPALRGDVALLRAWRADRAGNLQYRLTEGNFNPLMATAADLVIAEVEEIVEVGVLPPEHVHTPGLYVDYLVQAHLTPEDLGSSADVRGGAKKVDESRLHMARRALAELRPGDVVNLGIGIPTLVADLITPEHGVILHTENGMLGVGPAPEGGGAMEYPVNAGKIPVTALPGASYFDSAASFGMIRGGHVDVAVMGGLQVDEAGNLANWAVPGKPLLGVGGAMDLASGARRLIVTMTHTEPGGAPKLVPECTLPLTARGRVDMVITDKAVFEFVDGALTLTELMPGATLEEVRATTAARFAERLGG
;
A
#
# COMPACT_ATOMS: atom_id res chain seq x y z
N MET A 1 -17.95 27.27 18.81
CA MET A 1 -16.98 26.26 18.33
C MET A 1 -15.56 26.81 18.52
N LYS A 2 -14.55 25.93 18.61
CA LYS A 2 -13.12 26.32 18.51
C LYS A 2 -12.92 27.10 17.21
N THR A 3 -12.01 28.07 17.21
CA THR A 3 -11.46 28.65 15.98
C THR A 3 -10.02 28.22 15.91
N VAL A 4 -9.65 27.48 14.88
CA VAL A 4 -8.28 26.99 14.68
C VAL A 4 -7.43 28.12 14.08
N PRO A 5 -6.28 28.46 14.70
CA PRO A 5 -5.38 29.47 14.13
C PRO A 5 -4.84 29.03 12.76
N VAL A 6 -4.72 30.00 11.85
CA VAL A 6 -4.12 29.82 10.53
C VAL A 6 -2.71 30.39 10.56
N LEU A 7 -1.72 29.60 10.17
CA LEU A 7 -0.31 29.97 10.17
C LEU A 7 0.22 30.13 8.73
N SER A 8 1.34 30.86 8.60
CA SER A 8 2.18 30.74 7.40
C SER A 8 2.89 29.39 7.36
N LEU A 9 3.38 29.00 6.18
CA LEU A 9 4.20 27.79 6.02
C LEU A 9 5.46 27.84 6.90
N GLU A 10 6.14 28.98 6.98
CA GLU A 10 7.36 29.16 7.76
C GLU A 10 7.09 29.10 9.27
N GLU A 11 5.98 29.67 9.72
CA GLU A 11 5.55 29.61 11.12
C GLU A 11 5.25 28.17 11.53
N ALA A 12 4.48 27.45 10.70
CA ALA A 12 4.14 26.05 10.93
C ALA A 12 5.39 25.14 10.92
N ALA A 13 6.28 25.30 9.95
CA ALA A 13 7.52 24.52 9.86
C ALA A 13 8.41 24.66 11.10
N ARG A 14 8.46 25.86 11.70
CA ARG A 14 9.25 26.12 12.93
C ARG A 14 8.66 25.46 14.18
N LEU A 15 7.42 24.96 14.15
CA LEU A 15 6.84 24.21 15.26
C LEU A 15 7.47 22.82 15.40
N VAL A 16 7.98 22.24 14.31
CA VAL A 16 8.69 20.95 14.34
C VAL A 16 10.10 21.14 14.90
N LYS A 17 10.43 20.34 15.93
CA LYS A 17 11.70 20.39 16.66
C LYS A 17 12.59 19.21 16.31
N PRO A 18 13.92 19.35 16.43
CA PRO A 18 14.85 18.25 16.20
C PRO A 18 14.54 17.05 17.09
N GLY A 19 14.78 15.83 16.59
CA GLY A 19 14.58 14.60 17.35
C GLY A 19 13.14 14.08 17.41
N GLN A 20 12.16 14.86 16.96
CA GLN A 20 10.74 14.48 17.03
C GLN A 20 10.37 13.35 16.06
N THR A 21 9.34 12.61 16.46
CA THR A 21 8.60 11.67 15.61
C THR A 21 7.53 12.43 14.83
N LEU A 22 7.74 12.49 13.52
CA LEU A 22 6.92 13.22 12.57
C LEU A 22 6.03 12.25 11.79
N LEU A 23 4.71 12.32 12.01
CA LEU A 23 3.73 11.61 11.19
C LEU A 23 3.42 12.44 9.94
N VAL A 24 3.54 11.85 8.76
CA VAL A 24 3.28 12.55 7.50
C VAL A 24 2.25 11.82 6.68
N GLY A 25 1.12 12.48 6.47
CA GLY A 25 -0.01 11.94 5.72
C GLY A 25 0.31 11.70 4.25
N GLY A 26 -0.53 10.87 3.61
CA GLY A 26 -0.47 10.59 2.19
C GLY A 26 -0.15 9.14 1.82
N PHE A 27 -0.41 8.83 0.55
CA PHE A 27 -0.04 7.58 -0.11
C PHE A 27 0.71 7.93 -1.39
N GLY A 28 2.02 7.65 -1.44
CA GLY A 28 2.89 8.25 -2.45
C GLY A 28 2.83 9.78 -2.37
N MET A 29 2.39 10.43 -3.46
CA MET A 29 2.18 11.88 -3.51
C MET A 29 0.70 12.29 -3.34
N THR A 30 -0.24 11.34 -3.29
CA THR A 30 -1.67 11.64 -3.13
C THR A 30 -2.02 11.90 -1.67
N GLY A 31 -2.57 13.08 -1.37
CA GLY A 31 -2.85 13.50 0.00
C GLY A 31 -1.58 13.73 0.82
N ASN A 32 -0.47 14.15 0.19
CA ASN A 32 0.78 14.46 0.86
C ASN A 32 0.90 15.98 1.13
N PRO A 33 1.36 16.42 2.33
CA PRO A 33 1.48 17.84 2.68
C PRO A 33 2.77 18.45 2.11
N VAL A 34 2.85 18.57 0.78
CA VAL A 34 4.10 18.88 0.07
C VAL A 34 4.69 20.22 0.50
N HIS A 35 3.87 21.27 0.67
CA HIS A 35 4.38 22.60 0.98
C HIS A 35 4.88 22.70 2.42
N LEU A 36 4.17 22.15 3.39
CA LEU A 36 4.63 22.06 4.78
C LEU A 36 5.96 21.31 4.87
N MET A 37 6.08 20.19 4.14
CA MET A 37 7.30 19.40 4.11
C MET A 37 8.45 20.17 3.45
N HIS A 38 8.19 20.89 2.37
CA HIS A 38 9.21 21.73 1.73
C HIS A 38 9.63 22.89 2.65
N ALA A 39 8.70 23.54 3.33
CA ALA A 39 9.01 24.59 4.30
C ALA A 39 9.84 24.07 5.47
N LEU A 40 9.53 22.85 5.98
CA LEU A 40 10.34 22.16 6.97
C LEU A 40 11.75 21.83 6.45
N ALA A 41 11.88 21.49 5.17
CA ALA A 41 13.17 21.22 4.52
C ALA A 41 14.11 22.45 4.51
N GLU A 42 13.55 23.65 4.53
CA GLU A 42 14.31 24.91 4.58
C GLU A 42 14.71 25.32 6.01
N THR A 43 14.31 24.54 7.02
CA THR A 43 14.73 24.75 8.41
C THR A 43 16.01 23.98 8.72
N GLY A 44 16.66 24.31 9.84
CA GLY A 44 17.75 23.52 10.39
C GLY A 44 17.30 22.30 11.21
N THR A 45 16.01 21.94 11.20
CA THR A 45 15.48 20.81 11.99
C THR A 45 15.96 19.48 11.40
N GLY A 46 16.53 18.59 12.21
CA GLY A 46 16.99 17.27 11.79
C GLY A 46 16.78 16.21 12.86
N ASP A 47 17.44 15.06 12.70
CA ASP A 47 17.32 13.92 13.61
C ASP A 47 15.90 13.37 13.76
N LEU A 48 15.07 13.53 12.72
CA LEU A 48 13.66 13.18 12.76
C LEU A 48 13.44 11.67 12.64
N THR A 49 12.44 11.16 13.36
CA THR A 49 11.82 9.87 13.06
C THR A 49 10.61 10.12 12.16
N TYR A 50 10.75 9.83 10.87
CA TYR A 50 9.74 10.05 9.85
C TYR A 50 8.81 8.84 9.72
N VAL A 51 7.54 9.01 10.05
CA VAL A 51 6.53 7.95 9.97
C VAL A 51 5.56 8.27 8.84
N ALA A 52 5.60 7.47 7.77
CA ALA A 52 4.70 7.60 6.65
C ALA A 52 4.59 6.28 5.89
N ASN A 53 3.60 6.16 5.00
CA ASN A 53 3.51 4.99 4.15
C ASN A 53 4.75 4.83 3.25
N ASN A 54 5.28 5.94 2.74
CA ASN A 54 6.43 6.04 1.84
C ASN A 54 7.29 7.27 2.21
N VAL A 55 8.57 7.31 1.82
CA VAL A 55 9.41 8.53 1.86
C VAL A 55 9.26 9.29 0.52
N SER A 56 8.01 9.47 0.10
CA SER A 56 7.62 10.21 -1.12
C SER A 56 8.50 9.91 -2.34
N GLU A 57 8.93 10.93 -3.08
CA GLU A 57 9.74 10.84 -4.30
C GLU A 57 11.02 11.68 -4.17
N PRO A 58 12.08 11.37 -4.93
CA PRO A 58 13.32 12.13 -4.93
C PRO A 58 13.11 13.65 -5.07
N GLY A 59 13.44 14.41 -4.03
CA GLY A 59 13.32 15.88 -4.03
C GLY A 59 11.94 16.46 -3.73
N LEU A 60 10.93 15.61 -3.53
CA LEU A 60 9.58 16.03 -3.16
C LEU A 60 9.24 15.55 -1.75
N SER A 61 8.65 16.43 -0.94
CA SER A 61 8.16 16.12 0.40
C SER A 61 9.23 15.41 1.25
N GLY A 62 8.94 14.22 1.80
CA GLY A 62 9.89 13.43 2.60
C GLY A 62 11.21 13.14 1.87
N GLY A 63 11.20 13.02 0.54
CA GLY A 63 12.42 12.84 -0.25
C GLY A 63 13.33 14.07 -0.23
N ARG A 64 12.79 15.28 -0.03
CA ARG A 64 13.58 16.50 0.14
C ARG A 64 14.29 16.52 1.49
N LEU A 65 13.58 16.19 2.57
CA LEU A 65 14.18 16.08 3.91
C LEU A 65 15.26 14.99 3.96
N LEU A 66 15.03 13.87 3.28
CA LEU A 66 16.01 12.80 3.16
C LEU A 66 17.31 13.30 2.53
N ARG A 67 17.23 14.03 1.40
CA ARG A 67 18.42 14.61 0.73
C ARG A 67 19.19 15.57 1.63
N ASN A 68 18.49 16.29 2.49
CA ASN A 68 19.09 17.24 3.42
C ASN A 68 19.68 16.57 4.67
N GLY A 69 19.56 15.24 4.83
CA GLY A 69 20.01 14.53 6.03
C GLY A 69 19.15 14.81 7.27
N GLN A 70 17.92 15.29 7.09
CA GLN A 70 17.04 15.67 8.20
C GLN A 70 16.32 14.46 8.83
N ILE A 71 16.30 13.31 8.14
CA ILE A 71 15.65 12.08 8.59
C ILE A 71 16.71 11.10 9.11
N ARG A 72 16.67 10.81 10.43
CA ARG A 72 17.50 9.75 11.03
C ARG A 72 16.88 8.37 10.79
N LYS A 73 15.58 8.25 11.04
CA LYS A 73 14.84 6.98 11.01
C LYS A 73 13.56 7.13 10.20
N ALA A 74 13.24 6.15 9.37
CA ALA A 74 11.96 6.04 8.67
C ALA A 74 11.18 4.81 9.14
N ILE A 75 9.90 4.99 9.47
CA ILE A 75 8.95 3.91 9.79
C ILE A 75 7.84 3.94 8.74
N GLY A 76 7.61 2.81 8.06
CA GLY A 76 6.73 2.80 6.91
C GLY A 76 6.57 1.43 6.27
N SER A 77 5.83 1.36 5.17
CA SER A 77 5.50 0.08 4.52
C SER A 77 6.27 -0.16 3.23
N TYR A 78 6.59 0.90 2.48
CA TYR A 78 7.11 0.77 1.14
C TYR A 78 8.07 1.91 0.76
N PHE A 79 9.37 1.67 0.90
CA PHE A 79 10.42 2.66 0.65
C PHE A 79 11.06 2.57 -0.75
N THR A 80 10.85 1.47 -1.47
CA THR A 80 11.44 1.20 -2.79
C THR A 80 11.03 2.19 -3.87
N SER A 81 9.90 2.89 -3.70
CA SER A 81 9.49 3.91 -4.67
C SER A 81 10.40 5.14 -4.67
N ASN A 82 11.20 5.34 -3.62
CA ASN A 82 12.23 6.36 -3.59
C ASN A 82 13.62 5.69 -3.63
N PRO A 83 14.32 5.69 -4.77
CA PRO A 83 15.64 5.06 -4.88
C PRO A 83 16.70 5.72 -3.98
N GLU A 84 16.50 6.96 -3.53
CA GLU A 84 17.41 7.61 -2.58
C GLU A 84 17.26 7.05 -1.17
N ALA A 85 16.04 6.70 -0.73
CA ALA A 85 15.82 6.08 0.58
C ALA A 85 16.52 4.72 0.68
N VAL A 86 16.44 3.95 -0.42
CA VAL A 86 17.13 2.67 -0.54
C VAL A 86 18.64 2.83 -0.44
N ARG A 87 19.22 3.83 -1.14
CA ARG A 87 20.66 4.11 -1.07
C ARG A 87 21.10 4.57 0.32
N ALA A 88 20.36 5.48 0.94
CA ALA A 88 20.66 5.99 2.29
C ALA A 88 20.66 4.86 3.33
N TYR A 89 19.67 3.95 3.26
CA TYR A 89 19.64 2.76 4.13
C TYR A 89 20.86 1.85 3.91
N GLN A 90 21.23 1.58 2.65
CA GLN A 90 22.40 0.76 2.33
C GLN A 90 23.73 1.40 2.78
N ALA A 91 23.80 2.72 2.78
CA ALA A 91 24.94 3.48 3.27
C ALA A 91 25.00 3.57 4.82
N GLY A 92 23.94 3.15 5.52
CA GLY A 92 23.83 3.31 6.98
C GLY A 92 23.50 4.74 7.41
N GLU A 93 23.05 5.59 6.48
CA GLU A 93 22.69 7.00 6.70
C GLU A 93 21.23 7.17 7.13
N LEU A 94 20.40 6.13 6.93
CA LEU A 94 18.98 6.10 7.29
C LEU A 94 18.67 4.79 8.01
N GLU A 95 18.13 4.87 9.23
CA GLU A 95 17.52 3.72 9.89
C GLU A 95 16.13 3.45 9.29
N VAL A 96 15.78 2.17 9.10
CA VAL A 96 14.49 1.79 8.54
C VAL A 96 13.80 0.75 9.42
N GLU A 97 12.53 1.01 9.73
CA GLU A 97 11.61 0.05 10.32
C GLU A 97 10.46 -0.20 9.34
N LEU A 98 10.34 -1.45 8.89
CA LEU A 98 9.30 -1.88 7.97
C LEU A 98 8.11 -2.44 8.73
N LEU A 99 6.94 -1.85 8.52
CA LEU A 99 5.65 -2.36 8.97
C LEU A 99 4.77 -2.68 7.75
N PRO A 100 4.09 -3.84 7.71
CA PRO A 100 3.03 -4.06 6.72
C PRO A 100 2.05 -2.89 6.71
N GLN A 101 1.57 -2.49 5.53
CA GLN A 101 0.82 -1.24 5.38
C GLN A 101 -0.45 -1.19 6.23
N GLY A 102 -1.18 -2.31 6.32
CA GLY A 102 -2.34 -2.39 7.19
C GLY A 102 -1.97 -2.38 8.66
N THR A 103 -0.84 -2.98 9.03
CA THR A 103 -0.31 -2.93 10.40
C THR A 103 0.06 -1.50 10.80
N LEU A 104 0.72 -0.74 9.92
CA LEU A 104 1.02 0.68 10.12
C LEU A 104 -0.26 1.49 10.33
N ALA A 105 -1.26 1.30 9.46
CA ALA A 105 -2.54 2.00 9.57
C ALA A 105 -3.25 1.73 10.90
N GLU A 106 -3.31 0.45 11.31
CA GLU A 106 -3.97 0.06 12.56
C GLU A 106 -3.18 0.49 13.80
N ALA A 107 -1.85 0.49 13.76
CA ALA A 107 -1.01 1.00 14.85
C ALA A 107 -1.23 2.49 15.10
N LEU A 108 -1.32 3.29 14.03
CA LEU A 108 -1.67 4.71 14.12
C LEU A 108 -3.09 4.89 14.67
N ARG A 109 -4.07 4.13 14.16
CA ARG A 109 -5.45 4.17 14.66
C ARG A 109 -5.52 3.81 16.16
N ALA A 110 -4.80 2.78 16.59
CA ALA A 110 -4.72 2.36 17.98
C ALA A 110 -4.10 3.46 18.86
N GLY A 111 -3.02 4.09 18.38
CA GLY A 111 -2.35 5.20 19.06
C GLY A 111 -3.24 6.42 19.25
N GLY A 112 -4.06 6.75 18.25
CA GLY A 112 -5.04 7.83 18.37
C GLY A 112 -6.27 7.50 19.20
N ALA A 113 -6.59 6.22 19.35
CA ALA A 113 -7.73 5.75 20.13
C ALA A 113 -7.41 5.43 21.61
N GLY A 114 -6.16 5.61 22.05
CA GLY A 114 -5.74 5.24 23.41
C GLY A 114 -5.68 3.72 23.66
N ILE A 115 -5.54 2.93 22.59
CA ILE A 115 -5.38 1.48 22.66
C ILE A 115 -3.88 1.18 22.66
N GLY A 116 -3.36 0.45 23.65
CA GLY A 116 -1.90 0.22 23.78
C GLY A 116 -1.27 -0.67 22.69
N GLY A 117 -2.09 -1.46 21.98
CA GLY A 117 -1.66 -2.35 20.91
C GLY A 117 -2.78 -3.33 20.53
N PHE A 118 -2.53 -4.15 19.51
CA PHE A 118 -3.52 -5.08 18.97
C PHE A 118 -2.85 -6.35 18.43
N TYR A 119 -3.66 -7.39 18.18
CA TYR A 119 -3.22 -8.63 17.53
C TYR A 119 -3.70 -8.65 16.09
N THR A 120 -2.82 -9.03 15.15
CA THR A 120 -3.14 -9.16 13.73
C THR A 120 -2.51 -10.42 13.13
N PRO A 121 -3.16 -11.09 12.15
CA PRO A 121 -2.52 -12.22 11.49
C PRO A 121 -1.47 -11.80 10.46
N THR A 122 -1.46 -10.52 10.09
CA THR A 122 -0.46 -9.96 9.17
C THR A 122 0.94 -10.18 9.73
N ALA A 123 1.86 -10.64 8.88
CA ALA A 123 3.25 -10.98 9.20
C ALA A 123 3.47 -12.20 10.13
N ALA A 124 2.41 -12.90 10.57
CA ALA A 124 2.54 -14.14 11.34
C ALA A 124 3.43 -15.17 10.61
N GLY A 125 4.37 -15.77 11.33
CA GLY A 125 5.36 -16.69 10.76
C GLY A 125 6.39 -16.08 9.81
N THR A 126 6.47 -14.75 9.67
CA THR A 126 7.49 -14.07 8.85
C THR A 126 8.61 -13.50 9.71
N VAL A 127 9.71 -13.07 9.09
CA VAL A 127 10.84 -12.43 9.79
C VAL A 127 10.44 -11.09 10.43
N LEU A 128 9.38 -10.43 9.97
CA LEU A 128 8.91 -9.16 10.56
C LEU A 128 8.19 -9.36 11.90
N ALA A 129 7.72 -10.57 12.19
CA ALA A 129 7.15 -10.92 13.49
C ALA A 129 8.21 -11.45 14.47
N GLN A 130 9.49 -11.49 14.08
CA GLN A 130 10.54 -12.01 14.94
C GLN A 130 10.67 -11.16 16.21
N GLY A 131 10.56 -11.81 17.37
CA GLY A 131 10.63 -11.14 18.67
C GLY A 131 9.32 -10.51 19.15
N ALA A 132 8.25 -10.55 18.36
CA ALA A 132 6.93 -10.11 18.80
C ALA A 132 6.25 -11.16 19.71
N ASP A 133 5.28 -10.71 20.53
CA ASP A 133 4.37 -11.62 21.25
C ASP A 133 3.41 -12.25 20.23
N VAL A 134 3.47 -13.56 20.08
CA VAL A 134 2.66 -14.33 19.12
C VAL A 134 1.70 -15.22 19.88
N ARG A 135 0.42 -15.15 19.52
CA ARG A 135 -0.66 -15.93 20.15
C ARG A 135 -1.55 -16.59 19.12
N VAL A 136 -2.06 -17.76 19.45
CA VAL A 136 -3.13 -18.39 18.67
C VAL A 136 -4.47 -17.90 19.21
N LEU A 137 -5.18 -17.08 18.44
CA LEU A 137 -6.51 -16.57 18.77
C LEU A 137 -7.51 -17.09 17.72
N ASN A 138 -8.60 -17.71 18.17
CA ASN A 138 -9.60 -18.33 17.29
C ASN A 138 -9.00 -19.29 16.25
N GLY A 139 -7.99 -20.08 16.67
CA GLY A 139 -7.32 -21.05 15.81
C GLY A 139 -6.34 -20.45 14.79
N ARG A 140 -6.08 -19.14 14.86
CA ARG A 140 -5.17 -18.43 13.95
C ARG A 140 -4.01 -17.80 14.71
N GLU A 141 -2.80 -17.96 14.19
CA GLU A 141 -1.62 -17.27 14.71
C GLU A 141 -1.75 -15.76 14.47
N MET A 142 -1.54 -14.97 15.52
CA MET A 142 -1.64 -13.52 15.54
C MET A 142 -0.40 -12.93 16.19
N VAL A 143 0.09 -11.83 15.64
CA VAL A 143 1.25 -11.07 16.09
C VAL A 143 0.77 -9.84 16.86
N PHE A 144 1.29 -9.62 18.05
CA PHE A 144 1.07 -8.38 18.80
C PHE A 144 1.83 -7.22 18.14
N VAL A 145 1.13 -6.11 17.96
CA VAL A 145 1.67 -4.87 17.41
C VAL A 145 1.38 -3.74 18.39
N PRO A 146 2.40 -3.01 18.87
CA PRO A 146 2.18 -1.85 19.73
C PRO A 146 1.52 -0.71 18.95
N ALA A 147 0.78 0.14 19.65
CA ALA A 147 0.28 1.37 19.06
C ALA A 147 1.40 2.34 18.68
N LEU A 148 1.16 3.15 17.65
CA LEU A 148 2.10 4.13 17.14
C LEU A 148 1.52 5.54 17.29
N ARG A 149 2.30 6.43 17.92
CA ARG A 149 2.02 7.86 18.03
C ARG A 149 3.24 8.66 17.60
N GLY A 150 3.04 9.91 17.22
CA GLY A 150 4.11 10.87 16.94
C GLY A 150 3.98 12.12 17.80
N ASP A 151 5.02 12.94 17.80
CA ASP A 151 5.00 14.25 18.45
C ASP A 151 4.24 15.26 17.60
N VAL A 152 4.44 15.20 16.27
CA VAL A 152 3.81 16.11 15.31
C VAL A 152 3.22 15.34 14.14
N ALA A 153 2.02 15.71 13.70
CA ALA A 153 1.43 15.24 12.45
C ALA A 153 1.30 16.40 11.45
N LEU A 154 1.83 16.19 10.24
CA LEU A 154 1.62 17.06 9.09
C LEU A 154 0.67 16.35 8.13
N LEU A 155 -0.46 16.98 7.86
CA LEU A 155 -1.56 16.40 7.09
C LEU A 155 -1.86 17.23 5.86
N ARG A 156 -2.49 16.60 4.87
CA ARG A 156 -3.08 17.25 3.71
C ARG A 156 -4.56 16.92 3.64
N ALA A 157 -5.40 17.94 3.48
CA ALA A 157 -6.82 17.79 3.17
C ALA A 157 -7.23 18.70 2.02
N TRP A 158 -8.41 18.43 1.45
CA TRP A 158 -8.96 19.30 0.40
C TRP A 158 -9.50 20.58 1.03
N ARG A 159 -10.38 20.46 2.01
CA ARG A 159 -11.02 21.60 2.67
C ARG A 159 -10.89 21.51 4.18
N ALA A 160 -10.82 22.66 4.82
CA ALA A 160 -11.11 22.79 6.24
C ALA A 160 -12.09 23.92 6.51
N ASP A 161 -12.91 23.80 7.53
CA ASP A 161 -13.59 24.97 8.09
C ASP A 161 -12.71 25.66 9.17
N ARG A 162 -13.09 26.87 9.58
CA ARG A 162 -12.38 27.58 10.67
C ARG A 162 -12.44 26.89 12.03
N ALA A 163 -13.30 25.88 12.21
CA ALA A 163 -13.32 25.06 13.43
C ALA A 163 -12.34 23.89 13.38
N GLY A 164 -11.63 23.70 12.25
CA GLY A 164 -10.63 22.66 12.03
C GLY A 164 -11.19 21.37 11.44
N ASN A 165 -12.49 21.32 11.11
CA ASN A 165 -13.08 20.12 10.50
C ASN A 165 -12.46 19.92 9.11
N LEU A 166 -11.93 18.73 8.83
CA LEU A 166 -11.30 18.42 7.55
C LEU A 166 -12.21 17.58 6.67
N GLN A 167 -12.22 17.92 5.38
CA GLN A 167 -12.78 17.12 4.31
C GLN A 167 -11.65 16.76 3.34
N TYR A 168 -11.53 15.47 3.06
CA TYR A 168 -10.61 14.92 2.06
C TYR A 168 -11.34 14.72 0.74
N ARG A 169 -10.59 14.77 -0.36
CA ARG A 169 -11.14 14.55 -1.69
C ARG A 169 -10.59 13.24 -2.26
N LEU A 170 -11.48 12.42 -2.83
CA LEU A 170 -11.12 11.19 -3.51
C LEU A 170 -10.25 10.29 -2.58
N THR A 171 -9.11 9.79 -3.06
CA THR A 171 -8.19 8.94 -2.29
C THR A 171 -7.17 9.71 -1.44
N GLU A 172 -7.33 11.03 -1.25
CA GLU A 172 -6.46 11.82 -0.35
C GLU A 172 -6.68 11.46 1.13
N GLY A 173 -7.84 10.90 1.47
CA GLY A 173 -8.23 10.52 2.84
C GLY A 173 -7.52 9.30 3.41
N ASN A 174 -6.47 8.80 2.77
CA ASN A 174 -5.73 7.58 3.10
C ASN A 174 -5.22 7.49 4.57
N PHE A 175 -3.97 7.86 4.86
CA PHE A 175 -3.40 7.87 6.21
C PHE A 175 -3.69 9.15 6.99
N ASN A 176 -4.12 10.22 6.30
CA ASN A 176 -4.34 11.54 6.92
C ASN A 176 -5.28 11.50 8.14
N PRO A 177 -6.46 10.84 8.10
CA PRO A 177 -7.36 10.79 9.25
C PRO A 177 -6.73 10.08 10.45
N LEU A 178 -5.99 9.00 10.19
CA LEU A 178 -5.36 8.19 11.24
C LEU A 178 -4.28 8.98 11.97
N MET A 179 -3.43 9.67 11.21
CA MET A 179 -2.34 10.47 11.75
C MET A 179 -2.84 11.71 12.49
N ALA A 180 -3.98 12.27 12.09
CA ALA A 180 -4.62 13.37 12.83
C ALA A 180 -4.93 12.98 14.28
N THR A 181 -5.30 11.74 14.53
CA THR A 181 -5.63 11.28 15.88
C THR A 181 -4.41 10.86 16.71
N ALA A 182 -3.28 10.58 16.04
CA ALA A 182 -2.14 9.87 16.63
C ALA A 182 -0.95 10.78 16.97
N ALA A 183 -1.12 12.10 17.00
CA ALA A 183 -0.06 13.04 17.36
C ALA A 183 -0.47 14.00 18.50
N ASP A 184 0.53 14.63 19.11
CA ASP A 184 0.32 15.64 20.16
C ASP A 184 0.15 17.05 19.59
N LEU A 185 0.72 17.32 18.41
CA LEU A 185 0.54 18.53 17.62
C LEU A 185 0.10 18.19 16.20
N VAL A 186 -1.00 18.77 15.72
CA VAL A 186 -1.52 18.50 14.36
C VAL A 186 -1.62 19.77 13.53
N ILE A 187 -0.94 19.77 12.38
CA ILE A 187 -0.95 20.86 11.41
C ILE A 187 -1.49 20.32 10.09
N ALA A 188 -2.59 20.90 9.61
CA ALA A 188 -3.21 20.49 8.35
C ALA A 188 -3.00 21.55 7.25
N GLU A 189 -2.32 21.15 6.18
CA GLU A 189 -2.27 21.87 4.91
C GLU A 189 -3.56 21.61 4.13
N VAL A 190 -4.26 22.67 3.71
CA VAL A 190 -5.56 22.58 3.04
C VAL A 190 -5.64 23.44 1.78
N GLU A 191 -6.38 22.98 0.77
CA GLU A 191 -6.55 23.71 -0.49
C GLU A 191 -7.38 24.97 -0.26
N GLU A 192 -8.41 24.86 0.59
CA GLU A 192 -9.34 25.93 0.85
C GLU A 192 -9.80 25.91 2.32
N ILE A 193 -9.72 27.07 2.98
CA ILE A 193 -10.34 27.30 4.28
C ILE A 193 -11.70 27.97 4.07
N VAL A 194 -12.76 27.34 4.56
CA VAL A 194 -14.15 27.82 4.47
C VAL A 194 -14.69 28.27 5.83
N GLU A 195 -15.81 28.99 5.83
CA GLU A 195 -16.48 29.38 7.08
C GLU A 195 -17.19 28.18 7.74
N VAL A 196 -17.35 28.26 9.07
CA VAL A 196 -18.06 27.23 9.85
C VAL A 196 -19.49 27.08 9.35
N GLY A 197 -19.91 25.83 9.14
CA GLY A 197 -21.24 25.49 8.62
C GLY A 197 -21.30 25.32 7.10
N VAL A 198 -20.23 25.65 6.37
CA VAL A 198 -20.12 25.34 4.93
C VAL A 198 -19.94 23.85 4.69
N LEU A 199 -19.16 23.17 5.54
CA LEU A 199 -19.02 21.71 5.50
C LEU A 199 -20.23 21.07 6.20
N PRO A 200 -21.06 20.27 5.49
CA PRO A 200 -22.11 19.50 6.13
C PRO A 200 -21.50 18.55 7.18
N PRO A 201 -22.06 18.44 8.41
CA PRO A 201 -21.47 17.63 9.47
C PRO A 201 -21.23 16.16 9.09
N GLU A 202 -22.12 15.57 8.30
CA GLU A 202 -22.03 14.21 7.77
C GLU A 202 -20.91 14.02 6.73
N HIS A 203 -20.35 15.11 6.20
CA HIS A 203 -19.23 15.10 5.26
C HIS A 203 -17.91 15.53 5.91
N VAL A 204 -17.89 15.73 7.23
CA VAL A 204 -16.65 15.94 7.99
C VAL A 204 -15.98 14.58 8.17
N HIS A 205 -14.78 14.42 7.61
CA HIS A 205 -14.02 13.18 7.72
C HIS A 205 -13.14 13.17 8.98
N THR A 206 -12.47 14.29 9.28
CA THR A 206 -11.70 14.46 10.52
C THR A 206 -12.30 15.61 11.32
N PRO A 207 -12.86 15.36 12.52
CA PRO A 207 -13.36 16.41 13.38
C PRO A 207 -12.26 17.39 13.81
N GLY A 208 -12.57 18.68 13.84
CA GLY A 208 -11.61 19.75 14.20
C GLY A 208 -11.08 19.71 15.64
N LEU A 209 -11.62 18.81 16.48
CA LEU A 209 -11.04 18.48 17.77
C LEU A 209 -9.56 18.11 17.66
N TYR A 210 -9.19 17.37 16.61
CA TYR A 210 -7.84 16.85 16.42
C TYR A 210 -6.87 17.86 15.81
N VAL A 211 -7.34 19.00 15.28
CA VAL A 211 -6.50 19.89 14.47
C VAL A 211 -6.11 21.13 15.27
N ASP A 212 -4.81 21.36 15.43
CA ASP A 212 -4.29 22.50 16.20
C ASP A 212 -4.05 23.73 15.35
N TYR A 213 -3.58 23.55 14.11
CA TYR A 213 -3.27 24.63 13.18
C TYR A 213 -3.67 24.28 11.75
N LEU A 214 -4.08 25.30 11.00
CA LEU A 214 -4.32 25.22 9.56
C LEU A 214 -3.26 26.01 8.80
N VAL A 215 -2.90 25.53 7.62
CA VAL A 215 -2.14 26.28 6.62
C VAL A 215 -2.87 26.14 5.30
N GLN A 216 -3.14 27.25 4.60
CA GLN A 216 -3.72 27.19 3.26
C GLN A 216 -2.62 27.22 2.21
N ALA A 217 -2.57 26.20 1.35
CA ALA A 217 -1.64 26.11 0.23
C ALA A 217 -2.31 25.38 -0.94
N HIS A 218 -1.98 25.81 -2.16
CA HIS A 218 -2.60 25.36 -3.40
C HIS A 218 -1.67 24.42 -4.15
N LEU A 219 -2.11 23.18 -4.38
CA LEU A 219 -1.30 22.21 -5.13
C LEU A 219 -1.16 22.59 -6.60
N THR A 220 0.06 22.46 -7.10
CA THR A 220 0.38 22.52 -8.53
C THR A 220 0.62 21.11 -9.09
N PRO A 221 0.55 20.90 -10.42
CA PRO A 221 0.89 19.61 -11.01
C PRO A 221 2.29 19.11 -10.63
N GLU A 222 3.26 20.00 -10.46
CA GLU A 222 4.63 19.69 -10.06
C GLU A 222 4.72 19.04 -8.66
N ASP A 223 3.80 19.40 -7.76
CA ASP A 223 3.73 18.86 -6.40
C ASP A 223 3.23 17.41 -6.36
N LEU A 224 2.55 16.96 -7.42
CA LEU A 224 1.91 15.65 -7.47
C LEU A 224 2.86 14.53 -7.89
N GLY A 225 4.09 14.85 -8.31
CA GLY A 225 5.10 13.87 -8.72
C GLY A 225 4.58 12.86 -9.75
N SER A 226 4.72 11.56 -9.48
CA SER A 226 4.20 10.50 -10.34
C SER A 226 2.68 10.47 -10.49
N SER A 227 1.95 11.13 -9.59
CA SER A 227 0.47 11.22 -9.61
C SER A 227 -0.04 12.46 -10.36
N ALA A 228 0.84 13.25 -10.98
CA ALA A 228 0.49 14.46 -11.72
C ALA A 228 -0.28 14.20 -13.03
N ASP A 229 -0.09 13.03 -13.63
CA ASP A 229 -0.63 12.69 -14.94
C ASP A 229 -0.75 11.16 -15.08
N VAL A 230 -1.60 10.71 -15.99
CA VAL A 230 -1.70 9.34 -16.45
C VAL A 230 -0.46 9.00 -17.28
N ARG A 231 0.73 8.95 -16.66
CA ARG A 231 1.96 8.50 -17.34
C ARG A 231 1.93 6.98 -17.51
N GLY A 232 1.08 6.52 -18.42
CA GLY A 232 1.02 5.16 -18.92
C GLY A 232 1.51 5.12 -20.36
N GLY A 233 2.83 5.23 -20.56
CA GLY A 233 3.40 4.89 -21.87
C GLY A 233 3.03 3.44 -22.17
N ALA A 234 2.25 3.20 -23.22
CA ALA A 234 1.92 1.89 -23.73
C ALA A 234 3.21 1.13 -24.07
N LYS A 235 3.82 0.51 -23.07
CA LYS A 235 4.89 -0.46 -23.30
C LYS A 235 4.24 -1.63 -23.99
N LYS A 236 4.86 -2.09 -25.07
CA LYS A 236 4.49 -3.33 -25.75
C LYS A 236 4.37 -4.43 -24.69
N VAL A 237 3.15 -4.84 -24.39
CA VAL A 237 2.89 -5.88 -23.40
C VAL A 237 3.27 -7.21 -24.05
N ASP A 238 4.16 -7.93 -23.38
CA ASP A 238 4.57 -9.26 -23.79
C ASP A 238 3.35 -10.22 -23.80
N GLU A 239 3.23 -11.04 -24.85
CA GLU A 239 2.08 -11.90 -25.08
C GLU A 239 1.90 -12.94 -23.97
N SER A 240 3.00 -13.46 -23.42
CA SER A 240 2.95 -14.39 -22.30
C SER A 240 2.38 -13.75 -21.03
N ARG A 241 2.74 -12.49 -20.76
CA ARG A 241 2.12 -11.72 -19.65
C ARG A 241 0.62 -11.53 -19.85
N LEU A 242 0.18 -11.31 -21.09
CA LEU A 242 -1.23 -11.18 -21.41
C LEU A 242 -1.98 -12.50 -21.25
N HIS A 243 -1.37 -13.65 -21.60
CA HIS A 243 -1.93 -14.97 -21.33
C HIS A 243 -2.15 -15.20 -19.83
N MET A 244 -1.15 -14.90 -18.99
CA MET A 244 -1.30 -14.98 -17.54
C MET A 244 -2.43 -14.10 -17.01
N ALA A 245 -2.52 -12.85 -17.49
CA ALA A 245 -3.58 -11.93 -17.08
C ALA A 245 -4.97 -12.43 -17.48
N ARG A 246 -5.15 -12.92 -18.71
CA ARG A 246 -6.42 -13.52 -19.18
C ARG A 246 -6.79 -14.75 -18.35
N ARG A 247 -5.82 -15.58 -18.01
CA ARG A 247 -6.06 -16.76 -17.19
C ARG A 247 -6.45 -16.39 -15.76
N ALA A 248 -5.82 -15.39 -15.17
CA ALA A 248 -6.20 -14.87 -13.85
C ALA A 248 -7.60 -14.24 -13.87
N LEU A 249 -7.96 -13.52 -14.93
CA LEU A 249 -9.31 -12.96 -15.11
C LEU A 249 -10.40 -14.05 -15.14
N ALA A 250 -10.10 -15.21 -15.75
CA ALA A 250 -11.04 -16.33 -15.80
C ALA A 250 -11.36 -16.95 -14.42
N GLU A 251 -10.59 -16.64 -13.38
CA GLU A 251 -10.86 -17.07 -12.01
C GLU A 251 -11.83 -16.17 -11.25
N LEU A 252 -12.08 -14.96 -11.77
CA LEU A 252 -12.95 -13.99 -11.13
C LEU A 252 -14.40 -14.27 -11.49
N ARG A 253 -15.29 -14.08 -10.51
CA ARG A 253 -16.71 -14.36 -10.64
C ARG A 253 -17.53 -13.08 -10.48
N PRO A 254 -18.70 -12.99 -11.13
CA PRO A 254 -19.63 -11.89 -10.88
C PRO A 254 -19.96 -11.77 -9.39
N GLY A 255 -19.80 -10.56 -8.84
CA GLY A 255 -19.99 -10.25 -7.43
C GLY A 255 -18.72 -10.28 -6.58
N ASP A 256 -17.59 -10.79 -7.09
CA ASP A 256 -16.34 -10.79 -6.33
C ASP A 256 -15.85 -9.38 -6.03
N VAL A 257 -15.41 -9.15 -4.80
CA VAL A 257 -14.56 -8.01 -4.45
C VAL A 257 -13.10 -8.40 -4.68
N VAL A 258 -12.45 -7.73 -5.63
CA VAL A 258 -11.12 -8.11 -6.14
C VAL A 258 -10.10 -7.02 -5.83
N ASN A 259 -8.95 -7.44 -5.29
CA ASN A 259 -7.78 -6.58 -5.18
C ASN A 259 -6.66 -7.07 -6.10
N LEU A 260 -6.06 -6.14 -6.84
CA LEU A 260 -5.05 -6.44 -7.85
C LEU A 260 -3.74 -5.72 -7.49
N GLY A 261 -2.68 -6.49 -7.30
CA GLY A 261 -1.34 -5.95 -7.10
C GLY A 261 -0.75 -5.28 -8.34
N ILE A 262 0.47 -4.76 -8.21
CA ILE A 262 1.20 -4.18 -9.35
C ILE A 262 1.76 -5.26 -10.30
N GLY A 263 1.87 -4.95 -11.59
CA GLY A 263 2.55 -5.80 -12.57
C GLY A 263 1.59 -6.55 -13.48
N ILE A 264 1.66 -7.89 -13.49
CA ILE A 264 0.68 -8.71 -14.24
C ILE A 264 -0.76 -8.49 -13.75
N PRO A 265 -1.04 -8.37 -12.42
CA PRO A 265 -2.40 -8.10 -11.98
C PRO A 265 -2.96 -6.75 -12.46
N THR A 266 -2.11 -5.75 -12.74
CA THR A 266 -2.55 -4.51 -13.39
C THR A 266 -3.10 -4.76 -14.81
N LEU A 267 -2.53 -5.73 -15.55
CA LEU A 267 -3.06 -6.13 -16.87
C LEU A 267 -4.42 -6.83 -16.74
N VAL A 268 -4.70 -7.48 -15.60
CA VAL A 268 -6.04 -8.04 -15.33
C VAL A 268 -7.05 -6.89 -15.25
N ALA A 269 -6.70 -5.79 -14.57
CA ALA A 269 -7.55 -4.61 -14.48
C ALA A 269 -7.91 -4.04 -15.87
N ASP A 270 -6.93 -3.97 -16.78
CA ASP A 270 -7.11 -3.46 -18.14
C ASP A 270 -8.01 -4.35 -19.01
N LEU A 271 -8.17 -5.63 -18.66
CA LEU A 271 -9.00 -6.60 -19.39
C LEU A 271 -10.44 -6.68 -18.86
N ILE A 272 -10.72 -6.12 -17.68
CA ILE A 272 -12.05 -6.19 -17.08
C ILE A 272 -13.02 -5.30 -17.87
N THR A 273 -14.17 -5.89 -18.21
CA THR A 273 -15.33 -5.23 -18.79
C THR A 273 -16.51 -5.27 -17.82
N PRO A 274 -17.54 -4.42 -17.99
CA PRO A 274 -18.75 -4.48 -17.17
C PRO A 274 -19.44 -5.85 -17.14
N GLU A 275 -19.29 -6.68 -18.18
CA GLU A 275 -19.89 -8.03 -18.23
C GLU A 275 -19.30 -9.00 -17.21
N HIS A 276 -18.08 -8.75 -16.73
CA HIS A 276 -17.45 -9.59 -15.71
C HIS A 276 -18.12 -9.42 -14.33
N GLY A 277 -18.79 -8.27 -14.09
CA GLY A 277 -19.56 -8.05 -12.86
C GLY A 277 -18.75 -8.05 -11.57
N VAL A 278 -17.44 -7.74 -11.61
CA VAL A 278 -16.54 -7.68 -10.44
C VAL A 278 -16.44 -6.28 -9.86
N ILE A 279 -16.06 -6.18 -8.58
CA ILE A 279 -15.87 -4.90 -7.88
C ILE A 279 -14.41 -4.76 -7.48
N LEU A 280 -13.72 -3.76 -8.03
CA LEU A 280 -12.31 -3.52 -7.73
C LEU A 280 -12.12 -2.72 -6.43
N HIS A 281 -11.28 -3.23 -5.54
CA HIS A 281 -10.81 -2.60 -4.31
C HIS A 281 -9.34 -2.18 -4.46
N THR A 282 -8.99 -0.95 -4.06
CA THR A 282 -7.59 -0.50 -3.97
C THR A 282 -7.23 -0.10 -2.54
N GLU A 283 -6.08 -0.60 -2.08
CA GLU A 283 -5.67 -0.56 -0.67
C GLU A 283 -5.44 0.84 -0.10
N ASN A 284 -5.27 1.84 -0.96
CA ASN A 284 -5.13 3.25 -0.58
C ASN A 284 -6.47 3.97 -0.34
N GLY A 285 -7.61 3.27 -0.38
CA GLY A 285 -8.87 3.78 0.16
C GLY A 285 -10.01 3.97 -0.84
N MET A 286 -10.23 3.01 -1.74
CA MET A 286 -11.37 3.08 -2.69
C MET A 286 -11.92 1.70 -3.04
N LEU A 287 -13.25 1.63 -3.17
CA LEU A 287 -14.00 0.50 -3.73
C LEU A 287 -14.77 0.99 -4.96
N GLY A 288 -14.85 0.17 -6.01
CA GLY A 288 -15.46 0.54 -7.29
C GLY A 288 -14.49 1.26 -8.23
N VAL A 289 -13.24 0.80 -8.32
CA VAL A 289 -12.21 1.36 -9.21
C VAL A 289 -12.60 1.15 -10.67
N GLY A 290 -12.55 2.21 -11.47
CA GLY A 290 -12.75 2.19 -12.92
C GLY A 290 -11.43 2.26 -13.71
N PRO A 291 -11.50 2.32 -15.05
CA PRO A 291 -10.32 2.42 -15.91
C PRO A 291 -9.56 3.74 -15.68
N ALA A 292 -8.31 3.80 -16.15
CA ALA A 292 -7.57 5.05 -16.23
C ALA A 292 -8.32 6.09 -17.10
N PRO A 293 -8.34 7.37 -16.73
CA PRO A 293 -8.92 8.42 -17.56
C PRO A 293 -8.02 8.70 -18.79
N GLU A 294 -8.57 9.38 -19.80
CA GLU A 294 -7.79 9.76 -21.01
C GLU A 294 -6.68 10.78 -20.71
N GLY A 295 -6.81 11.53 -19.62
CA GLY A 295 -5.81 12.49 -19.13
C GLY A 295 -6.22 13.06 -17.77
N GLY A 296 -5.37 13.93 -17.22
CA GLY A 296 -5.55 14.56 -15.91
C GLY A 296 -4.76 13.83 -14.80
N GLY A 297 -4.82 14.39 -13.60
CA GLY A 297 -4.01 13.92 -12.46
C GLY A 297 -4.81 13.66 -11.19
N ALA A 298 -4.09 13.43 -10.09
CA ALA A 298 -4.67 13.15 -8.77
C ALA A 298 -5.55 14.27 -8.18
N MET A 299 -5.51 15.48 -8.77
CA MET A 299 -6.41 16.57 -8.40
C MET A 299 -7.82 16.40 -8.98
N GLU A 300 -7.94 15.66 -10.08
CA GLU A 300 -9.19 15.43 -10.81
C GLU A 300 -9.73 14.02 -10.58
N TYR A 301 -8.84 13.05 -10.39
CA TYR A 301 -9.15 11.64 -10.33
C TYR A 301 -8.56 10.95 -9.09
N PRO A 302 -9.22 9.92 -8.54
CA PRO A 302 -8.61 9.09 -7.51
C PRO A 302 -7.39 8.36 -8.08
N VAL A 303 -6.55 7.86 -7.19
CA VAL A 303 -5.32 7.14 -7.54
C VAL A 303 -5.41 5.70 -7.05
N ASN A 304 -4.86 4.75 -7.79
CA ASN A 304 -4.79 3.34 -7.36
C ASN A 304 -3.50 3.04 -6.55
N ALA A 305 -3.35 1.79 -6.08
CA ALA A 305 -2.16 1.34 -5.34
C ALA A 305 -0.84 1.50 -6.12
N GLY A 306 -0.92 1.50 -7.46
CA GLY A 306 0.20 1.76 -8.37
C GLY A 306 0.57 3.24 -8.53
N LYS A 307 -0.12 4.15 -7.83
CA LYS A 307 0.07 5.62 -7.87
C LYS A 307 -0.36 6.26 -9.19
N ILE A 308 -1.21 5.57 -9.94
CA ILE A 308 -1.74 6.01 -11.24
C ILE A 308 -3.18 6.54 -11.07
N PRO A 309 -3.55 7.67 -11.70
CA PRO A 309 -4.93 8.14 -11.73
C PRO A 309 -5.89 7.13 -12.37
N VAL A 310 -7.06 6.95 -11.76
CA VAL A 310 -8.13 6.02 -12.17
C VAL A 310 -9.49 6.69 -12.04
N THR A 311 -10.51 6.19 -12.70
CA THR A 311 -11.89 6.70 -12.56
C THR A 311 -12.64 6.00 -11.44
N ALA A 312 -13.77 6.57 -11.02
CA ALA A 312 -14.71 5.96 -10.09
C ALA A 312 -15.96 5.47 -10.83
N LEU A 313 -16.29 4.18 -10.67
CA LEU A 313 -17.51 3.63 -11.24
C LEU A 313 -18.74 4.07 -10.42
N PRO A 314 -19.95 4.06 -11.01
CA PRO A 314 -21.18 4.27 -10.26
C PRO A 314 -21.28 3.32 -9.06
N GLY A 315 -21.53 3.88 -7.87
CA GLY A 315 -21.55 3.13 -6.60
C GLY A 315 -20.20 3.04 -5.88
N ALA A 316 -19.16 3.69 -6.39
CA ALA A 316 -17.87 3.76 -5.71
C ALA A 316 -17.93 4.49 -4.36
N SER A 317 -16.99 4.16 -3.48
CA SER A 317 -16.83 4.77 -2.16
C SER A 317 -15.36 4.99 -1.80
N TYR A 318 -15.07 6.04 -1.04
CA TYR A 318 -13.74 6.34 -0.50
C TYR A 318 -13.69 6.15 1.01
N PHE A 319 -12.54 5.74 1.53
CA PHE A 319 -12.33 5.46 2.94
C PHE A 319 -10.85 5.59 3.33
N ASP A 320 -10.57 5.67 4.62
CA ASP A 320 -9.20 5.74 5.13
C ASP A 320 -8.46 4.39 5.07
N SER A 321 -7.15 4.43 5.29
CA SER A 321 -6.29 3.25 5.23
C SER A 321 -6.66 2.20 6.29
N ALA A 322 -7.13 2.58 7.49
CA ALA A 322 -7.46 1.58 8.51
C ALA A 322 -8.74 0.84 8.14
N ALA A 323 -9.75 1.54 7.61
CA ALA A 323 -10.95 0.93 7.06
C ALA A 323 -10.61 -0.01 5.89
N SER A 324 -9.78 0.45 4.94
CA SER A 324 -9.31 -0.36 3.81
C SER A 324 -8.68 -1.68 4.25
N PHE A 325 -7.70 -1.62 5.17
CA PHE A 325 -7.04 -2.83 5.66
C PHE A 325 -7.90 -3.63 6.65
N GLY A 326 -8.89 -3.01 7.28
CA GLY A 326 -9.96 -3.71 8.00
C GLY A 326 -10.80 -4.59 7.07
N MET A 327 -11.16 -4.08 5.88
CA MET A 327 -11.85 -4.88 4.85
C MET A 327 -10.98 -6.06 4.39
N ILE A 328 -9.69 -5.81 4.13
CA ILE A 328 -8.75 -6.87 3.71
C ILE A 328 -8.59 -7.92 4.81
N ARG A 329 -8.14 -7.53 6.02
CA ARG A 329 -7.86 -8.48 7.11
C ARG A 329 -9.11 -9.18 7.65
N GLY A 330 -10.27 -8.53 7.54
CA GLY A 330 -11.57 -9.11 7.89
C GLY A 330 -12.08 -10.15 6.91
N GLY A 331 -11.39 -10.38 5.78
CA GLY A 331 -11.83 -11.34 4.77
C GLY A 331 -13.04 -10.87 3.98
N HIS A 332 -13.17 -9.55 3.76
CA HIS A 332 -14.20 -8.95 2.91
C HIS A 332 -13.75 -8.77 1.46
N VAL A 333 -12.46 -8.99 1.17
CA VAL A 333 -11.93 -9.12 -0.19
C VAL A 333 -11.96 -10.60 -0.57
N ASP A 334 -12.71 -10.93 -1.63
CA ASP A 334 -12.91 -12.31 -2.06
C ASP A 334 -11.66 -12.86 -2.76
N VAL A 335 -11.08 -12.08 -3.67
CA VAL A 335 -9.92 -12.52 -4.45
C VAL A 335 -8.82 -11.45 -4.42
N ALA A 336 -7.60 -11.87 -4.10
CA ALA A 336 -6.40 -11.07 -4.32
C ALA A 336 -5.54 -11.72 -5.41
N VAL A 337 -5.13 -10.93 -6.41
CA VAL A 337 -4.17 -11.37 -7.44
C VAL A 337 -2.87 -10.59 -7.25
N MET A 338 -1.76 -11.29 -7.04
CA MET A 338 -0.49 -10.64 -6.73
C MET A 338 0.73 -11.28 -7.41
N GLY A 339 1.84 -10.55 -7.44
CA GLY A 339 3.12 -11.09 -7.89
C GLY A 339 3.78 -12.00 -6.86
N GLY A 340 4.63 -12.92 -7.33
CA GLY A 340 5.45 -13.80 -6.50
C GLY A 340 6.93 -13.81 -6.93
N LEU A 341 7.83 -14.02 -5.98
CA LEU A 341 9.24 -14.37 -6.24
C LEU A 341 9.46 -15.87 -6.10
N GLN A 342 8.89 -16.48 -5.06
CA GLN A 342 8.84 -17.92 -4.87
C GLN A 342 7.48 -18.33 -4.30
N VAL A 343 7.04 -19.54 -4.67
CA VAL A 343 5.95 -20.28 -4.01
C VAL A 343 6.44 -21.69 -3.76
N ASP A 344 6.08 -22.28 -2.62
CA ASP A 344 6.51 -23.63 -2.27
C ASP A 344 5.38 -24.68 -2.17
N GLU A 345 5.76 -25.93 -1.92
CA GLU A 345 4.85 -27.08 -1.82
C GLU A 345 3.78 -26.93 -0.74
N ALA A 346 4.02 -26.08 0.27
CA ALA A 346 3.08 -25.82 1.35
C ALA A 346 2.18 -24.61 1.09
N GLY A 347 2.30 -23.96 -0.08
CA GLY A 347 1.55 -22.74 -0.41
C GLY A 347 2.04 -21.51 0.33
N ASN A 348 3.31 -21.50 0.76
CA ASN A 348 3.94 -20.28 1.26
C ASN A 348 4.28 -19.35 0.09
N LEU A 349 4.20 -18.06 0.34
CA LEU A 349 4.55 -17.02 -0.62
C LEU A 349 5.75 -16.24 -0.12
N ALA A 350 6.73 -15.98 -0.99
CA ALA A 350 7.74 -14.95 -0.79
C ALA A 350 7.70 -13.96 -1.96
N ASN A 351 7.52 -12.67 -1.67
CA ASN A 351 7.46 -11.65 -2.73
C ASN A 351 7.98 -10.26 -2.35
N TRP A 352 8.41 -10.04 -1.11
CA TRP A 352 8.73 -8.70 -0.63
C TRP A 352 10.22 -8.47 -0.39
N ALA A 353 11.08 -9.48 -0.40
CA ALA A 353 12.52 -9.30 -0.17
C ALA A 353 13.39 -10.35 -0.86
N VAL A 354 14.61 -9.94 -1.21
CA VAL A 354 15.69 -10.81 -1.69
C VAL A 354 16.95 -10.46 -0.88
N PRO A 355 17.48 -11.39 -0.06
CA PRO A 355 18.67 -11.12 0.73
C PRO A 355 19.85 -10.62 -0.13
N GLY A 356 20.55 -9.60 0.35
CA GLY A 356 21.68 -8.98 -0.35
C GLY A 356 21.30 -8.07 -1.53
N LYS A 357 20.01 -7.94 -1.87
CA LYS A 357 19.52 -6.92 -2.81
C LYS A 357 19.02 -5.67 -2.06
N PRO A 358 18.88 -4.52 -2.75
CA PRO A 358 18.44 -3.28 -2.11
C PRO A 358 17.11 -3.45 -1.37
N LEU A 359 16.91 -2.67 -0.30
CA LEU A 359 15.73 -2.68 0.58
C LEU A 359 14.45 -2.90 -0.22
N LEU A 360 13.70 -3.97 0.04
CA LEU A 360 12.42 -4.23 -0.60
C LEU A 360 11.29 -4.09 0.43
N GLY A 361 10.28 -3.29 0.09
CA GLY A 361 9.17 -2.92 0.95
C GLY A 361 8.03 -3.93 0.91
N VAL A 362 7.31 -4.03 2.01
CA VAL A 362 6.19 -4.97 2.18
C VAL A 362 4.92 -4.45 1.50
N GLY A 363 4.66 -3.14 1.63
CA GLY A 363 3.38 -2.54 1.22
C GLY A 363 2.18 -3.27 1.85
N GLY A 364 1.07 -3.37 1.12
CA GLY A 364 -0.09 -4.17 1.51
C GLY A 364 0.03 -5.68 1.29
N ALA A 365 1.16 -6.20 0.81
CA ALA A 365 1.27 -7.58 0.34
C ALA A 365 0.98 -8.63 1.43
N MET A 366 1.48 -8.44 2.65
CA MET A 366 1.23 -9.36 3.76
C MET A 366 -0.22 -9.31 4.25
N ASP A 367 -0.83 -8.12 4.29
CA ASP A 367 -2.24 -7.97 4.66
C ASP A 367 -3.14 -8.64 3.63
N LEU A 368 -2.87 -8.47 2.33
CA LEU A 368 -3.63 -9.10 1.25
C LEU A 368 -3.49 -10.62 1.25
N ALA A 369 -2.25 -11.13 1.30
CA ALA A 369 -2.01 -12.57 1.27
C ALA A 369 -2.61 -13.30 2.49
N SER A 370 -2.63 -12.65 3.65
CA SER A 370 -3.24 -13.22 4.85
C SER A 370 -4.75 -12.95 4.93
N GLY A 371 -5.25 -11.84 4.41
CA GLY A 371 -6.61 -11.35 4.61
C GLY A 371 -7.62 -11.78 3.55
N ALA A 372 -7.22 -11.83 2.27
CA ALA A 372 -8.12 -12.21 1.20
C ALA A 372 -8.59 -13.66 1.33
N ARG A 373 -9.83 -13.94 0.90
CA ARG A 373 -10.41 -15.30 0.97
C ARG A 373 -9.70 -16.27 0.04
N ARG A 374 -9.37 -15.80 -1.16
CA ARG A 374 -8.61 -16.54 -2.17
C ARG A 374 -7.41 -15.73 -2.66
N LEU A 375 -6.25 -16.37 -2.75
CA LEU A 375 -4.99 -15.79 -3.20
C LEU A 375 -4.50 -16.45 -4.50
N ILE A 376 -4.41 -15.65 -5.56
CA ILE A 376 -3.87 -16.07 -6.85
C ILE A 376 -2.53 -15.37 -7.07
N VAL A 377 -1.48 -16.16 -7.30
CA VAL A 377 -0.14 -15.66 -7.57
C VAL A 377 0.15 -15.73 -9.05
N THR A 378 0.44 -14.59 -9.68
CA THR A 378 0.94 -14.52 -11.07
C THR A 378 2.44 -14.24 -11.06
N MET A 379 3.26 -15.13 -11.63
CA MET A 379 4.72 -14.95 -11.66
C MET A 379 5.35 -15.63 -12.87
N THR A 380 6.55 -15.23 -13.28
CA THR A 380 7.32 -16.06 -14.23
C THR A 380 7.64 -17.41 -13.58
N HIS A 381 7.74 -18.47 -14.37
CA HIS A 381 7.99 -19.83 -13.90
C HIS A 381 9.42 -19.98 -13.39
N THR A 382 10.35 -19.28 -14.05
CA THR A 382 11.77 -19.24 -13.68
C THR A 382 12.27 -17.80 -13.54
N GLU A 383 13.40 -17.62 -12.87
CA GLU A 383 14.22 -16.42 -12.98
C GLU A 383 14.82 -16.27 -14.39
N PRO A 384 15.33 -15.08 -14.77
CA PRO A 384 16.04 -14.90 -16.04
C PRO A 384 17.21 -15.86 -16.25
N GLY A 385 17.83 -16.37 -15.17
CA GLY A 385 18.89 -17.37 -15.20
C GLY A 385 18.41 -18.83 -15.26
N GLY A 386 17.10 -19.07 -15.38
CA GLY A 386 16.52 -20.42 -15.47
C GLY A 386 16.23 -21.09 -14.12
N ALA A 387 16.61 -20.49 -13.00
CA ALA A 387 16.32 -21.04 -11.67
C ALA A 387 14.79 -21.11 -11.43
N PRO A 388 14.24 -22.25 -10.96
CA PRO A 388 12.82 -22.41 -10.66
C PRO A 388 12.32 -21.45 -9.57
N LYS A 389 11.08 -20.99 -9.71
CA LYS A 389 10.37 -20.19 -8.68
C LYS A 389 9.34 -20.99 -7.88
N LEU A 390 8.88 -22.11 -8.43
CA LEU A 390 8.15 -23.14 -7.70
C LEU A 390 9.16 -24.11 -7.09
N VAL A 391 9.32 -24.03 -5.77
CA VAL A 391 10.42 -24.69 -5.01
C VAL A 391 9.88 -25.61 -3.92
N PRO A 392 10.65 -26.59 -3.41
CA PRO A 392 10.19 -27.43 -2.30
C PRO A 392 9.88 -26.65 -1.03
N GLU A 393 10.71 -25.64 -0.74
CA GLU A 393 10.58 -24.72 0.40
C GLU A 393 11.11 -23.34 -0.02
N CYS A 394 10.39 -22.27 0.32
CA CYS A 394 10.85 -20.92 0.03
C CYS A 394 12.18 -20.63 0.77
N THR A 395 13.17 -20.14 0.02
CA THR A 395 14.45 -19.69 0.59
C THR A 395 14.50 -18.18 0.80
N LEU A 396 13.57 -17.45 0.17
CA LEU A 396 13.38 -16.02 0.37
C LEU A 396 12.49 -15.73 1.59
N PRO A 397 12.63 -14.55 2.23
CA PRO A 397 11.78 -14.16 3.34
C PRO A 397 10.29 -14.22 2.97
N LEU A 398 9.53 -14.95 3.79
CA LEU A 398 8.11 -15.17 3.54
C LEU A 398 7.30 -13.88 3.67
N THR A 399 6.28 -13.80 2.83
CA THR A 399 5.14 -12.87 2.88
C THR A 399 3.99 -13.48 3.66
N ALA A 400 3.65 -14.75 3.38
CA ALA A 400 2.57 -15.47 4.05
C ALA A 400 2.82 -16.98 4.03
N ARG A 401 2.32 -17.68 5.06
CA ARG A 401 2.43 -19.14 5.19
C ARG A 401 1.15 -19.85 4.79
N GLY A 402 1.22 -20.84 3.90
CA GLY A 402 0.10 -21.69 3.51
C GLY A 402 -1.15 -20.91 3.09
N ARG A 403 -0.96 -19.85 2.30
CA ARG A 403 -2.04 -18.94 1.88
C ARG A 403 -2.28 -18.94 0.37
N VAL A 404 -1.35 -19.43 -0.43
CA VAL A 404 -1.50 -19.45 -1.89
C VAL A 404 -2.51 -20.52 -2.28
N ASP A 405 -3.57 -20.14 -2.98
CA ASP A 405 -4.58 -21.10 -3.48
C ASP A 405 -4.28 -21.52 -4.92
N MET A 406 -3.70 -20.62 -5.72
CA MET A 406 -3.38 -20.85 -7.12
C MET A 406 -2.11 -20.11 -7.55
N VAL A 407 -1.32 -20.75 -8.41
CA VAL A 407 -0.17 -20.14 -9.09
C VAL A 407 -0.38 -20.20 -10.59
N ILE A 408 -0.33 -19.05 -11.25
CA ILE A 408 -0.37 -18.92 -12.71
C ILE A 408 1.00 -18.41 -13.17
N THR A 409 1.66 -19.18 -14.03
CA THR A 409 2.94 -18.78 -14.63
C THR A 409 2.84 -18.59 -16.13
N ASP A 410 3.94 -18.20 -16.78
CA ASP A 410 4.07 -18.18 -18.23
C ASP A 410 4.04 -19.58 -18.87
N LYS A 411 4.10 -20.65 -18.06
CA LYS A 411 4.19 -22.04 -18.53
C LYS A 411 3.05 -22.95 -18.06
N ALA A 412 2.52 -22.72 -16.87
CA ALA A 412 1.54 -23.63 -16.27
C ALA A 412 0.64 -22.94 -15.24
N VAL A 413 -0.47 -23.59 -14.92
CA VAL A 413 -1.34 -23.28 -13.78
C VAL A 413 -1.25 -24.40 -12.76
N PHE A 414 -1.05 -24.04 -11.50
CA PHE A 414 -1.06 -24.94 -10.37
C PHE A 414 -2.10 -24.53 -9.35
N GLU A 415 -2.75 -25.52 -8.74
CA GLU A 415 -3.70 -25.37 -7.63
C GLU A 415 -3.26 -26.23 -6.45
N PHE A 416 -3.68 -25.86 -5.23
CA PHE A 416 -3.49 -26.69 -4.05
C PHE A 416 -4.72 -27.57 -3.80
N VAL A 417 -4.71 -28.78 -4.38
CA VAL A 417 -5.79 -29.76 -4.23
C VAL A 417 -5.45 -30.72 -3.10
N ASP A 418 -6.34 -30.85 -2.11
CA ASP A 418 -6.13 -31.66 -0.90
C ASP A 418 -4.79 -31.33 -0.19
N GLY A 419 -4.36 -30.07 -0.26
CA GLY A 419 -3.11 -29.59 0.31
C GLY A 419 -1.85 -29.90 -0.50
N ALA A 420 -1.97 -30.47 -1.70
CA ALA A 420 -0.86 -30.77 -2.59
C ALA A 420 -0.85 -29.86 -3.83
N LEU A 421 0.31 -29.29 -4.15
CA LEU A 421 0.54 -28.57 -5.39
C LEU A 421 0.22 -29.49 -6.57
N THR A 422 -0.70 -29.07 -7.44
CA THR A 422 -1.24 -29.88 -8.53
C THR A 422 -1.22 -29.08 -9.82
N LEU A 423 -0.52 -29.58 -10.84
CA LEU A 423 -0.54 -29.04 -12.20
C LEU A 423 -1.90 -29.31 -12.83
N THR A 424 -2.66 -28.26 -13.13
CA THR A 424 -4.02 -28.34 -13.70
C THR A 424 -4.06 -27.95 -15.17
N GLU A 425 -3.20 -27.03 -15.61
CA GLU A 425 -3.18 -26.55 -16.99
C GLU A 425 -1.76 -26.24 -17.48
N LEU A 426 -1.54 -26.40 -18.79
CA LEU A 426 -0.36 -25.88 -19.50
C LEU A 426 -0.73 -24.59 -20.21
N MET A 427 0.14 -23.58 -20.11
CA MET A 427 -0.02 -22.31 -20.80
C MET A 427 0.37 -22.43 -22.28
N PRO A 428 -0.10 -21.53 -23.16
CA PRO A 428 0.19 -21.60 -24.59
C PRO A 428 1.69 -21.70 -24.89
N GLY A 429 2.08 -22.74 -25.65
CA GLY A 429 3.46 -22.96 -26.08
C GLY A 429 4.33 -23.77 -25.11
N ALA A 430 3.87 -24.04 -23.88
CA ALA A 430 4.61 -24.85 -22.91
C ALA A 430 4.33 -26.35 -23.10
N THR A 431 5.31 -27.19 -22.74
CA THR A 431 5.16 -28.65 -22.72
C THR A 431 5.22 -29.19 -21.30
N LEU A 432 4.60 -30.35 -21.06
CA LEU A 432 4.67 -31.02 -19.75
C LEU A 432 6.11 -31.37 -19.34
N GLU A 433 6.94 -31.77 -20.30
CA GLU A 433 8.36 -32.06 -20.05
C GLU A 433 9.12 -30.82 -19.57
N GLU A 434 8.89 -29.67 -20.20
CA GLU A 434 9.50 -28.41 -19.80
C GLU A 434 9.06 -27.98 -18.41
N VAL A 435 7.77 -28.10 -18.09
CA VAL A 435 7.23 -27.76 -16.76
C VAL A 435 7.87 -28.65 -15.69
N ARG A 436 7.96 -29.97 -15.93
CA ARG A 436 8.67 -30.90 -15.02
C ARG A 436 10.15 -30.55 -14.85
N ALA A 437 10.83 -30.17 -15.94
CA ALA A 437 12.25 -29.84 -15.90
C ALA A 437 12.54 -28.48 -15.22
N THR A 438 11.56 -27.57 -15.19
CA THR A 438 11.73 -26.20 -14.67
C THR A 438 10.94 -25.90 -13.40
N THR A 439 10.31 -26.92 -12.80
CA THR A 439 9.68 -26.87 -11.48
C THR A 439 10.50 -27.69 -10.49
N ALA A 440 10.94 -27.09 -9.39
CA ALA A 440 11.69 -27.81 -8.34
C ALA A 440 10.78 -28.40 -7.26
N ALA A 441 9.62 -27.79 -7.02
CA ALA A 441 8.59 -28.34 -6.13
C ALA A 441 8.07 -29.70 -6.64
N ARG A 442 7.72 -30.59 -5.73
CA ARG A 442 6.91 -31.77 -6.06
C ARG A 442 5.48 -31.33 -6.33
N PHE A 443 4.90 -31.88 -7.40
CA PHE A 443 3.51 -31.63 -7.76
C PHE A 443 2.84 -32.90 -8.29
N ALA A 444 1.52 -32.97 -8.10
CA ALA A 444 0.66 -33.94 -8.77
C ALA A 444 0.24 -33.40 -10.15
N GLU A 445 -0.19 -34.28 -11.05
CA GLU A 445 -0.66 -33.90 -12.39
C GLU A 445 -2.14 -34.24 -12.55
N ARG A 446 -2.94 -33.24 -12.92
CA ARG A 446 -4.37 -33.39 -13.22
C ARG A 446 -4.70 -32.56 -14.47
N LEU A 447 -4.07 -32.91 -15.58
CA LEU A 447 -4.31 -32.30 -16.89
C LEU A 447 -5.56 -32.92 -17.54
N GLY A 448 -6.53 -32.11 -17.95
CA GLY A 448 -7.69 -32.55 -18.74
C GLY A 448 -8.99 -32.77 -17.97
N GLY A 449 -9.43 -31.74 -17.24
CA GLY A 449 -10.81 -31.60 -16.76
C GLY A 449 -11.64 -30.72 -17.68
#